data_AF-A0A359AWQ9-F1
#
_entry.id   AF-A0A359AWQ9-F1
#
_cell.length_a   1.000
_cell.length_b   1.000
_cell.length_c   1.000
_cell.angle_alpha   90.00
_cell.angle_beta   90.00
_cell.angle_gamma   90.00
#
_symmetry.space_group_name_H-M   'P 1'
#
loop_
_entity.id
_entity.type
_entity.pdbx_description
1 polymer ?
#
loop_
_entity_poly.entity_id
_entity_poly.type
_entity_poly.pdbx_seq_one_letter_code
_entity_poly.pdbx_strand_id
1 'polypeptide(L)'
;YQKIWPYSDLLQHRLEMVNNIRTGWCRTTPLWGRGLSQLCTGASDHLHDMRARNYTEAIMWHGGDAKHPREKFRNLSKEDRDALVKFLESI
;
A
#
# COMPACT_ATOMS: atom_id res chain seq x y z
N TYR A 1 -3.60 11.85 26.51
CA TYR A 1 -2.63 11.47 25.47
C TYR A 1 -3.31 10.45 24.55
N GLN A 2 -3.07 10.51 23.23
CA GLN A 2 -3.62 9.55 22.27
C GLN A 2 -2.48 8.70 21.69
N LYS A 3 -2.62 7.38 21.70
CA LYS A 3 -1.68 6.46 21.06
C LYS A 3 -2.14 6.19 19.63
N ILE A 4 -1.22 6.26 18.68
CA ILE A 4 -1.47 6.11 17.24
C ILE A 4 -0.49 5.10 16.64
N TRP A 5 -0.94 4.37 15.62
CA TRP A 5 -0.14 3.43 14.85
C TRP A 5 -0.27 3.77 13.37
N PRO A 6 0.67 4.52 12.78
CA PRO A 6 0.56 4.96 11.39
C PRO A 6 0.88 3.87 10.37
N TYR A 7 1.43 2.72 10.82
CA TYR A 7 1.93 1.65 9.96
C TYR A 7 2.86 2.16 8.84
N SER A 8 3.77 3.05 9.21
CA SER A 8 4.71 3.70 8.30
C SER A 8 5.90 4.22 9.09
N ASP A 9 7.07 4.23 8.45
CA ASP A 9 8.31 4.85 8.93
C ASP A 9 8.50 6.29 8.39
N LEU A 10 7.66 6.72 7.44
CA LEU A 10 7.70 8.01 6.74
C LEU A 10 9.00 8.24 5.95
N LEU A 11 9.79 7.19 5.70
CA LEU A 11 11.00 7.26 4.89
C LEU A 11 10.65 7.29 3.40
N GLN A 12 11.67 7.56 2.58
CA GLN A 12 11.53 7.43 1.14
C GLN A 12 11.80 5.99 0.69
N HIS A 13 11.06 5.55 -0.32
CA HIS A 13 11.28 4.31 -1.03
C HIS A 13 11.23 4.55 -2.54
N ARG A 14 11.88 3.69 -3.31
CA ARG A 14 11.81 3.72 -4.76
C ARG A 14 10.67 2.84 -5.26
N LEU A 15 9.63 3.46 -5.79
CA LEU A 15 8.55 2.84 -6.53
C LEU A 15 8.95 2.79 -8.01
N GLU A 16 9.27 1.60 -8.54
CA GLU A 16 9.54 1.38 -9.98
C GLU A 16 8.24 1.50 -10.80
N MET A 17 7.68 2.71 -10.86
CA MET A 17 6.46 3.03 -11.60
C MET A 17 6.75 3.19 -13.10
N VAL A 18 5.75 2.87 -13.93
CA VAL A 18 5.87 2.98 -15.40
C VAL A 18 6.07 4.43 -15.83
N ASN A 19 5.33 5.36 -15.23
CA ASN A 19 5.44 6.79 -15.51
C ASN A 19 6.62 7.48 -14.78
N ASN A 20 7.30 6.76 -13.88
CA ASN A 20 8.45 7.22 -13.11
C ASN A 20 8.27 8.62 -12.46
N ILE A 21 7.06 8.93 -11.98
CA ILE A 21 6.80 10.22 -11.31
C ILE A 21 7.75 10.41 -10.13
N ARG A 22 8.20 11.65 -9.91
CA ARG A 22 9.16 12.00 -8.84
C ARG A 22 10.43 11.12 -8.87
N THR A 23 10.91 10.78 -10.07
CA THR A 23 12.06 9.88 -10.30
C THR A 23 11.94 8.51 -9.62
N GLY A 24 10.71 8.07 -9.37
CA GLY A 24 10.39 6.84 -8.67
C GLY A 24 10.48 6.96 -7.14
N TRP A 25 11.04 8.04 -6.60
CA TRP A 25 11.16 8.23 -5.16
C TRP A 25 9.86 8.74 -4.57
N CYS A 26 9.36 8.04 -3.57
CA CYS A 26 8.10 8.33 -2.91
C CYS A 26 8.24 8.18 -1.40
N ARG A 27 7.46 8.93 -0.61
CA ARG A 27 7.40 8.70 0.84
C ARG A 27 6.46 7.54 1.12
N THR A 28 6.81 6.65 2.04
CA THR A 28 5.87 5.69 2.64
C THR A 28 4.74 6.49 3.31
N THR A 29 3.53 6.44 2.73
CA THR A 29 2.36 7.10 3.31
C THR A 29 1.84 6.28 4.48
N PRO A 30 1.38 6.91 5.58
CA PRO A 30 0.80 6.15 6.68
C PRO A 30 -0.48 5.44 6.22
N LEU A 31 -0.65 4.19 6.64
CA LEU A 31 -1.81 3.37 6.26
C LEU A 31 -3.02 3.58 7.19
N TRP A 32 -2.84 4.33 8.27
CA TRP A 32 -3.96 4.73 9.13
C TRP A 32 -5.05 5.49 8.35
N GLY A 33 -6.31 5.16 8.59
CA GLY A 33 -7.45 5.69 7.86
C GLY A 33 -7.51 5.32 6.37
N ARG A 34 -6.63 4.45 5.84
CA ARG A 34 -6.61 4.17 4.40
C ARG A 34 -7.82 3.32 3.97
N GLY A 35 -8.28 2.42 4.83
CA GLY A 35 -9.51 1.64 4.68
C GLY A 35 -10.77 2.52 4.70
N LEU A 36 -10.71 3.69 5.33
CA LEU A 36 -11.84 4.64 5.36
C LEU A 36 -12.00 5.42 4.05
N SER A 37 -11.02 5.41 3.14
CA SER A 37 -11.07 6.19 1.89
C SER A 37 -12.36 5.93 1.11
N GLN A 38 -12.71 4.66 0.89
CA GLN A 38 -13.91 4.30 0.14
C GLN A 38 -15.19 4.81 0.82
N LEU A 39 -15.27 4.71 2.16
CA LEU A 39 -16.44 5.13 2.93
C LEU A 39 -16.59 6.66 2.94
N CYS A 40 -15.47 7.39 3.03
CA CYS A 40 -15.47 8.84 3.17
C CYS A 40 -15.54 9.59 1.83
N THR A 41 -14.97 9.02 0.75
CA THR A 41 -14.81 9.74 -0.53
C THR A 41 -15.45 9.02 -1.72
N GLY A 42 -15.81 7.74 -1.58
CA GLY A 42 -16.27 6.91 -2.70
C GLY A 42 -15.14 6.42 -3.61
N ALA A 43 -13.87 6.69 -3.28
CA ALA A 43 -12.70 6.30 -4.06
C ALA A 43 -11.67 5.52 -3.22
N SER A 44 -10.98 4.57 -3.87
CA SER A 44 -10.00 3.69 -3.23
C SER A 44 -8.67 3.63 -3.97
N ASP A 45 -8.31 4.60 -4.79
CA ASP A 45 -7.10 4.54 -5.64
C ASP A 45 -5.79 4.52 -4.84
N HIS A 46 -4.91 3.59 -5.18
CA HIS A 46 -3.63 3.35 -4.50
C HIS A 46 -2.44 3.70 -5.41
N LEU A 47 -1.26 3.74 -4.78
CA LEU A 47 0.00 4.19 -5.36
C LEU A 47 0.01 5.68 -5.69
N HIS A 48 1.21 6.23 -5.91
CA HIS A 48 1.38 7.66 -6.18
C HIS A 48 0.87 8.07 -7.57
N ASP A 49 0.72 7.10 -8.47
CA ASP A 49 0.17 7.27 -9.82
C ASP A 49 -1.30 6.82 -9.94
N MET A 50 -1.97 6.52 -8.82
CA MET A 50 -3.40 6.19 -8.73
C MET A 50 -3.85 4.99 -9.58
N ARG A 51 -2.92 4.15 -10.04
CA ARG A 51 -3.27 3.08 -11.00
C ARG A 51 -3.97 1.88 -10.35
N ALA A 52 -3.69 1.60 -9.08
CA ALA A 52 -4.21 0.41 -8.40
C ALA A 52 -5.57 0.68 -7.75
N ARG A 53 -6.54 -0.22 -7.94
CA ARG A 53 -7.92 -0.08 -7.46
C ARG A 53 -8.20 -0.81 -6.15
N ASN A 54 -7.31 -1.72 -5.77
CA ASN A 54 -7.39 -2.48 -4.52
C ASN A 54 -6.00 -2.74 -3.92
N TYR A 55 -5.97 -3.22 -2.68
CA TYR A 55 -4.73 -3.50 -1.97
C TYR A 55 -3.89 -4.61 -2.61
N THR A 56 -4.52 -5.61 -3.23
CA THR A 56 -3.79 -6.69 -3.92
C THR A 56 -3.00 -6.12 -5.11
N GLU A 57 -3.63 -5.31 -5.96
CA GLU A 57 -2.94 -4.60 -7.05
C GLU A 57 -1.85 -3.70 -6.52
N ALA A 58 -2.13 -2.91 -5.47
CA ALA A 58 -1.14 -2.03 -4.87
C ALA A 58 0.10 -2.82 -4.43
N ILE A 59 -0.08 -3.92 -3.68
CA ILE A 59 1.04 -4.76 -3.21
C ILE A 59 1.76 -5.41 -4.38
N MET A 60 1.04 -5.98 -5.35
CA MET A 60 1.64 -6.71 -6.46
C MET A 60 2.35 -5.82 -7.49
N TRP A 61 1.95 -4.55 -7.59
CA TRP A 61 2.56 -3.58 -8.50
C TRP A 61 3.62 -2.68 -7.84
N HIS A 62 3.88 -2.87 -6.54
CA HIS A 62 5.03 -2.27 -5.89
C HIS A 62 6.34 -2.89 -6.44
N GLY A 63 7.28 -2.04 -6.80
CA GLY A 63 8.61 -2.43 -7.28
C GLY A 63 9.72 -1.87 -6.38
N GLY A 64 10.94 -1.82 -6.92
CA GLY A 64 12.10 -1.26 -6.24
C GLY A 64 12.34 -1.87 -4.86
N ASP A 65 12.28 -1.04 -3.81
CA ASP A 65 12.58 -1.45 -2.44
C ASP A 65 11.52 -2.42 -1.86
N ALA A 66 10.33 -2.48 -2.47
CA ALA A 66 9.24 -3.35 -2.05
C ALA A 66 9.23 -4.73 -2.74
N LYS A 67 10.25 -5.07 -3.56
CA LYS A 67 10.35 -6.37 -4.24
C LYS A 67 10.25 -7.55 -3.27
N HIS A 68 11.00 -7.52 -2.17
CA HIS A 68 11.00 -8.61 -1.18
C HIS A 68 9.66 -8.76 -0.43
N PRO A 69 9.06 -7.70 0.14
CA PRO A 69 7.71 -7.76 0.68
C PRO A 69 6.65 -8.25 -0.32
N ARG A 70 6.74 -7.82 -1.59
CA ARG A 70 5.84 -8.28 -2.65
C ARG A 70 5.95 -9.78 -2.87
N GLU A 71 7.16 -10.33 -3.00
CA GLU A 71 7.32 -11.78 -3.18
C GLU A 71 6.87 -12.57 -1.95
N LYS A 72 7.07 -12.04 -0.74
CA LYS A 72 6.48 -12.63 0.47
C LYS A 72 4.97 -12.70 0.37
N PHE A 73 4.31 -11.62 0.00
CA PHE A 73 2.86 -11.61 -0.19
C PHE A 73 2.41 -12.58 -1.28
N ARG A 74 3.12 -12.65 -2.42
CA ARG A 74 2.82 -13.60 -3.50
C ARG A 74 2.86 -15.05 -3.03
N ASN A 75 3.77 -15.38 -2.12
CA ASN A 75 3.99 -16.74 -1.61
C ASN A 75 3.12 -17.09 -0.40
N LEU A 76 2.32 -16.16 0.12
CA LEU A 76 1.36 -16.45 1.18
C LEU A 76 0.25 -17.39 0.68
N SER A 77 -0.32 -18.15 1.63
CA SER A 77 -1.57 -18.88 1.39
C SER A 77 -2.67 -17.91 0.93
N LYS A 78 -3.75 -18.43 0.34
CA LYS A 78 -4.89 -17.56 -0.01
C LYS A 78 -5.48 -16.93 1.25
N GLU A 79 -5.59 -17.73 2.30
CA GLU A 79 -6.15 -17.37 3.59
C GLU A 79 -5.36 -16.21 4.23
N ASP A 80 -4.02 -16.27 4.21
CA ASP A 80 -3.16 -15.23 4.76
C ASP A 80 -3.20 -13.94 3.92
N ARG A 81 -3.31 -14.06 2.59
CA ARG A 81 -3.48 -12.89 1.72
C ARG A 81 -4.80 -12.18 1.99
N ASP A 82 -5.89 -12.94 2.12
CA ASP A 82 -7.21 -12.41 2.44
C ASP A 82 -7.22 -11.76 3.83
N ALA A 83 -6.56 -12.38 4.82
CA ALA A 83 -6.41 -11.81 6.16
C ALA A 83 -5.64 -10.48 6.15
N LEU A 84 -4.55 -10.39 5.39
CA LEU A 84 -3.78 -9.14 5.25
C LEU A 84 -4.61 -8.04 4.57
N VAL A 85 -5.32 -8.37 3.48
CA VAL A 85 -6.19 -7.40 2.79
C VAL A 85 -7.28 -6.90 3.73
N LYS A 86 -7.94 -7.81 4.45
CA LYS A 86 -8.96 -7.45 5.44
C LYS A 86 -8.42 -6.57 6.56
N PHE A 87 -7.18 -6.81 7.00
CA PHE A 87 -6.51 -5.93 7.95
C PHE A 87 -6.31 -4.52 7.38
N LEU A 88 -5.82 -4.39 6.13
CA LEU A 88 -5.63 -3.10 5.45
C LEU A 88 -6.95 -2.35 5.22
N GLU A 89 -8.05 -3.06 4.98
CA GLU A 89 -9.40 -2.48 4.88
C GLU A 89 -9.93 -1.99 6.23
N SER A 90 -9.43 -2.55 7.34
CA SER A 90 -9.88 -2.19 8.70
C SER A 90 -9.18 -1.00 9.32
N ILE A 91 -8.07 -0.54 8.73
CA ILE A 91 -7.21 0.53 9.31
C ILE A 91 -7.35 1.86 8.60
#